data_AF-A8TKM7-F1
#
_entry.id   AF-A8TKM7-F1
#
_cell.length_a   1.000
_cell.length_b   1.000
_cell.length_c   1.000
_cell.angle_alpha   90.00
_cell.angle_beta   90.00
_cell.angle_gamma   90.00
#
_symmetry.space_group_name_H-M   'P 1'
#
loop_
_entity.id
_entity.type
_entity.pdbx_description
1 polymer ?
#
loop_
_entity_poly.entity_id
_entity_poly.type
_entity_poly.pdbx_seq_one_letter_code
_entity_poly.pdbx_strand_id
1 'polypeptide(L)' 'MSKKEKITFLRLSEEEKQLLLGIAKYYGIAEADVIRIAIKEFAKNHGMDASS' A
#
# COMPACT_ATOMS: atom_id res chain seq x y z
N MET A 1 20.30 -2.48 -13.20
CA MET A 1 19.27 -3.54 -13.31
C MET A 1 17.92 -2.93 -13.00
N SER A 2 16.95 -3.00 -13.91
CA SER A 2 15.58 -2.52 -13.63
C SER A 2 14.99 -3.39 -12.52
N LYS A 3 14.53 -2.77 -11.42
CA LYS A 3 13.97 -3.49 -10.27
C LYS A 3 12.67 -4.13 -10.74
N LYS A 4 12.64 -5.46 -10.90
CA LYS A 4 11.42 -6.17 -11.34
C LYS A 4 10.34 -5.98 -10.30
N GLU A 5 9.25 -5.30 -10.69
CA GLU A 5 8.05 -5.20 -9.85
C GLU A 5 7.41 -6.58 -9.70
N LYS A 6 6.95 -6.91 -8.49
CA LYS A 6 6.19 -8.13 -8.20
C LYS A 6 4.73 -7.76 -7.98
N ILE A 7 3.83 -8.59 -8.49
CA ILE A 7 2.39 -8.44 -8.31
C ILE A 7 1.98 -9.14 -7.00
N THR A 8 1.12 -8.46 -6.23
CA THR A 8 0.48 -9.01 -5.03
C THR A 8 -1.02 -8.82 -5.16
N PHE A 9 -1.79 -9.88 -4.87
CA PHE A 9 -3.24 -9.81 -4.79
C PHE A 9 -3.65 -9.62 -3.32
N LEU A 10 -4.56 -8.69 -3.08
CA LEU A 10 -5.10 -8.40 -1.75
C LEU A 10 -6.57 -8.81 -1.72
N ARG A 11 -6.98 -9.54 -0.68
CA ARG A 11 -8.40 -9.80 -0.40
C ARG A 11 -8.85 -8.76 0.60
N LEU A 12 -9.90 -8.04 0.24
CA LEU A 12 -10.54 -7.03 1.06
C LEU A 12 -12.03 -7.36 1.16
N SER A 13 -12.62 -7.07 2.30
CA SER A 13 -14.06 -6.89 2.41
C SER A 13 -14.51 -5.68 1.58
N GLU A 14 -15.81 -5.59 1.31
CA GLU A 14 -16.37 -4.45 0.60
C GLU A 14 -16.09 -3.13 1.34
N GLU A 15 -16.25 -3.12 2.67
CA GLU A 15 -15.99 -1.94 3.50
C GLU A 15 -14.53 -1.47 3.40
N GLU A 16 -13.57 -2.39 3.49
CA GLU A 16 -12.15 -2.07 3.35
C GLU A 16 -11.82 -1.58 1.94
N LYS A 17 -12.45 -2.15 0.90
CA LYS A 17 -12.27 -1.70 -0.48
C LYS A 17 -12.80 -0.28 -0.68
N GLN A 18 -13.98 0.04 -0.12
CA GLN A 18 -14.54 1.40 -0.18
C GLN A 18 -13.66 2.40 0.57
N LEU A 19 -13.09 2.01 1.71
CA LEU A 19 -12.15 2.85 2.45
C LEU A 19 -10.88 3.14 1.62
N LEU A 20 -10.27 2.12 1.01
CA LEU A 20 -9.10 2.27 0.14
C LEU A 20 -9.38 3.21 -1.03
N LEU A 21 -10.54 3.05 -1.68
CA LEU A 21 -10.99 3.93 -2.77
C LEU A 21 -11.19 5.38 -2.29
N GLY A 22 -11.79 5.57 -1.12
CA GLY A 22 -11.98 6.88 -0.51
C GLY A 22 -10.67 7.61 -0.24
N ILE A 23 -9.69 6.92 0.33
CA ILE A 23 -8.35 7.46 0.59
C ILE A 23 -7.65 7.82 -0.73
N ALA A 24 -7.64 6.90 -1.69
CA ALA A 24 -7.03 7.12 -3.00
C ALA A 24 -7.64 8.36 -3.70
N LYS A 25 -8.96 8.49 -3.67
CA LYS A 25 -9.68 9.63 -4.22
C LYS A 25 -9.36 10.94 -3.51
N TYR A 26 -9.33 10.94 -2.18
CA TYR A 26 -9.07 12.14 -1.39
C TYR A 26 -7.69 12.74 -1.70
N TYR A 27 -6.67 11.89 -1.83
CA TYR A 27 -5.30 12.32 -2.13
C TYR A 27 -4.98 12.40 -3.62
N GLY A 28 -5.89 11.95 -4.50
CA GLY A 28 -5.67 11.95 -5.95
C GLY A 28 -4.56 11.01 -6.41
N ILE A 29 -4.40 9.86 -5.76
CA ILE A 29 -3.35 8.85 -6.04
C ILE A 29 -3.95 7.49 -6.38
N ALA A 30 -3.15 6.57 -6.91
CA ALA A 30 -3.58 5.21 -7.17
C ALA A 30 -3.76 4.42 -5.88
N GLU A 31 -4.69 3.47 -5.85
CA GLU A 31 -4.87 2.55 -4.71
C GLU A 31 -3.56 1.84 -4.33
N ALA A 32 -2.77 1.44 -5.33
CA ALA A 32 -1.48 0.79 -5.10
C ALA A 32 -0.48 1.69 -4.35
N ASP A 33 -0.55 3.00 -4.54
CA ASP A 33 0.31 3.95 -3.82
C ASP A 33 -0.11 4.12 -2.37
N VAL A 34 -1.42 4.10 -2.09
CA VAL A 34 -1.94 4.02 -0.70
C VAL A 34 -1.39 2.79 0.01
N ILE A 35 -1.45 1.62 -0.63
CA ILE A 35 -0.93 0.37 -0.07
C ILE A 35 0.59 0.45 0.14
N ARG A 36 1.35 1.01 -0.82
CA ARG A 36 2.80 1.19 -0.69
C ARG A 36 3.17 2.10 0.49
N ILE A 37 2.41 3.17 0.72
CA ILE A 37 2.58 4.06 1.86
C ILE A 37 2.30 3.30 3.16
N ALA A 38 1.16 2.62 3.25
CA ALA A 38 0.78 1.85 4.43
C ALA A 38 1.82 0.78 4.81
N ILE A 39 2.37 0.05 3.82
CA ILE A 39 3.43 -0.93 4.05
C ILE A 39 4.68 -0.27 4.64
N LYS A 40 5.10 0.89 4.09
CA LYS A 40 6.29 1.62 4.57
C LYS A 40 6.07 2.18 5.97
N GLU A 41 4.91 2.77 6.24
CA GLU A 41 4.56 3.29 7.56
C GLU A 41 4.51 2.18 8.61
N PHE A 42 3.89 1.05 8.28
CA PHE A 42 3.87 -0.14 9.14
C PHE A 42 5.29 -0.63 9.41
N ALA A 43 6.12 -0.80 8.39
CA ALA A 43 7.50 -1.26 8.56
C ALA A 43 8.31 -0.32 9.46
N LYS A 44 8.25 1.00 9.22
CA LYS A 44 8.93 2.01 10.02
C LYS A 44 8.49 1.99 11.48
N ASN A 45 7.18 1.93 11.72
CA ASN A 45 6.61 1.95 13.07
C ASN A 45 6.88 0.67 13.87
N HIS A 46 7.20 -0.43 13.18
CA HIS A 46 7.51 -1.73 13.79
C HIS A 46 9.01 -2.10 13.71
N GLY A 47 9.88 -1.18 13.29
CA GLY A 47 11.34 -1.42 13.20
C GLY A 47 11.74 -2.44 12.14
N MET A 48 10.89 -2.64 11.13
CA MET A 48 11.10 -3.57 10.00
C MET A 48 11.63 -2.84 8.76
N ASP A 49 12.27 -1.68 8.91
CA ASP A 49 12.81 -0.93 7.77
C ASP A 49 13.67 -1.87 6.93
N ALA A 50 13.28 -2.02 5.66
CA ALA A 50 13.93 -2.91 4.69
C ALA A 50 15.35 -2.41 4.40
N SER A 51 16.23 -2.70 5.33
CA SER A 51 17.66 -2.48 5.33
C SER A 51 18.30 -3.86 5.26
N SER A 52 18.06 -4.55 4.14
CA SER A 52 18.75 -5.77 3.68
C SER A 52 18.51 -5.95 2.19
#